data_AF-A0A4S2ASH8-F1
#
_entry.id   AF-A0A4S2ASH8-F1
#
_cell.length_a   1.000
_cell.length_b   1.000
_cell.length_c   1.000
_cell.angle_alpha   90.00
_cell.angle_beta   90.00
_cell.angle_gamma   90.00
#
_symmetry.space_group_name_H-M   'P 1'
#
loop_
_entity.id
_entity.type
_entity.pdbx_description
1 polymer ?
#
loop_
_entity_poly.entity_id
_entity_poly.type
_entity_poly.pdbx_seq_one_letter_code
_entity_poly.pdbx_strand_id
1 'polypeptide(L)'
;MTHIFRHKTIASFMAALMAVTLSSCSDEEYSTEMMLSDIVTVTSVGNDTRFEFQRYDDSPLIKLTAGNVDLPEKIVNNRVLLRYYPESGEPYVSGAIKVVGLTLINNDTTRIRPIEKYNWTATPVFLNSIWRTGNYLNLRMKVEYSEKPRQFGLVVDSLTLKNPQPEVYLVHDKQGQPENYMMETYASFDMTNVWSLPTCQSIKVHVNDINLKKDVYIFTKKQ
;
A
#
# COMPACT_ATOMS: atom_id res chain seq x y z
N MET A 1 -46.67 74.56 -33.82
CA MET A 1 -46.74 73.51 -34.85
C MET A 1 -45.52 72.62 -34.67
N THR A 2 -45.68 71.43 -34.07
CA THR A 2 -45.70 70.11 -34.77
C THR A 2 -44.41 69.87 -35.58
N HIS A 3 -43.63 68.78 -35.51
CA HIS A 3 -43.75 67.40 -34.99
C HIS A 3 -42.34 66.76 -35.04
N ILE A 4 -41.99 65.93 -34.04
CA ILE A 4 -41.51 64.52 -34.14
C ILE A 4 -40.44 64.13 -35.20
N PHE A 5 -39.37 63.42 -34.76
CA PHE A 5 -38.94 62.03 -35.13
C PHE A 5 -37.49 61.79 -34.63
N ARG A 6 -37.28 60.99 -33.56
CA ARG A 6 -36.88 59.55 -33.51
C ARG A 6 -35.56 59.22 -34.21
N HIS A 7 -34.69 58.51 -33.49
CA HIS A 7 -34.02 57.22 -33.81
C HIS A 7 -32.75 57.12 -32.91
N LYS A 8 -32.83 56.53 -31.71
CA LYS A 8 -32.50 55.11 -31.46
C LYS A 8 -31.41 54.56 -32.40
N THR A 9 -30.13 54.71 -32.06
CA THR A 9 -29.04 53.80 -32.47
C THR A 9 -27.73 54.18 -31.74
N ILE A 10 -27.68 54.03 -30.42
CA ILE A 10 -26.41 53.89 -29.68
C ILE A 10 -26.60 52.78 -28.66
N ALA A 11 -26.83 51.57 -29.17
CA ALA A 11 -26.91 50.35 -28.36
C ALA A 11 -26.61 49.17 -29.28
N SER A 12 -25.43 49.16 -29.92
CA SER A 12 -25.08 48.04 -30.81
C SER A 12 -23.57 47.77 -30.96
N PHE A 13 -22.74 48.17 -29.98
CA PHE A 13 -21.30 47.86 -30.04
C PHE A 13 -20.74 47.17 -28.78
N MET A 14 -21.62 46.64 -27.92
CA MET A 14 -21.21 45.95 -26.68
C MET A 14 -22.02 44.66 -26.43
N ALA A 15 -22.44 43.98 -27.50
CA ALA A 15 -23.20 42.73 -27.42
C ALA A 15 -22.58 41.57 -28.23
N ALA A 16 -21.49 41.80 -28.98
CA ALA A 16 -20.90 40.76 -29.84
C ALA A 16 -19.62 40.10 -29.25
N LEU A 17 -19.15 40.52 -28.08
CA LEU A 17 -17.94 39.95 -27.45
C LEU A 17 -18.21 39.13 -26.18
N MET A 18 -19.48 38.96 -25.80
CA MET A 18 -19.91 38.19 -24.62
C MET A 18 -20.57 36.85 -24.97
N ALA A 19 -20.40 36.36 -26.21
CA ALA A 19 -20.97 35.10 -26.67
C ALA A 19 -19.95 33.96 -26.82
N VAL A 20 -18.71 34.13 -26.35
CA VAL A 20 -17.63 33.11 -26.46
C VAL A 20 -17.23 32.50 -25.11
N THR A 21 -17.94 32.79 -24.02
CA THR A 21 -17.56 32.31 -22.67
C THR A 21 -18.54 31.31 -22.04
N LEU A 22 -19.37 30.61 -22.81
CA LEU A 22 -20.29 29.60 -22.28
C LEU A 22 -19.92 28.14 -22.63
N SER A 23 -18.76 27.88 -23.22
CA SER A 23 -18.18 26.52 -23.22
C SER A 23 -17.27 26.34 -21.99
N SER A 24 -17.84 26.48 -20.80
CA SER A 24 -17.15 26.16 -19.53
C SER A 24 -18.00 25.19 -18.71
N CYS A 25 -18.34 24.08 -19.36
CA CYS A 25 -18.55 22.77 -18.76
C CYS A 25 -18.17 21.81 -19.89
N SER A 26 -16.89 21.48 -20.02
CA SER A 26 -16.58 20.20 -20.64
C SER A 26 -17.20 19.14 -19.75
N ASP A 27 -18.12 18.34 -20.28
CA ASP A 27 -18.45 17.06 -19.67
C ASP A 27 -17.14 16.27 -19.62
N GLU A 28 -16.39 16.40 -18.53
CA GLU A 28 -15.22 15.57 -18.31
C GLU A 28 -15.74 14.15 -18.15
N GLU A 29 -15.51 13.34 -19.18
CA GLU A 29 -15.80 11.92 -19.18
C GLU A 29 -15.01 11.31 -18.01
N TYR A 30 -15.70 11.01 -16.90
CA TYR A 30 -15.08 10.39 -15.74
C TYR A 30 -14.41 9.09 -16.18
N SER A 31 -13.13 8.92 -15.85
CA SER A 31 -12.43 7.68 -16.15
C SER A 31 -13.21 6.49 -15.58
N THR A 32 -13.61 5.59 -16.46
CA THR A 32 -14.23 4.30 -16.08
C THR A 32 -13.16 3.25 -15.75
N GLU A 33 -11.88 3.58 -15.89
CA GLU A 33 -10.79 2.66 -15.58
C GLU A 33 -10.56 2.56 -14.07
N MET A 34 -10.60 1.33 -13.56
CA MET A 34 -10.39 1.04 -12.15
C MET A 34 -8.90 0.80 -11.87
N MET A 35 -8.23 1.81 -11.32
CA MET A 35 -6.85 1.63 -10.85
C MET A 35 -6.85 0.83 -9.56
N LEU A 36 -6.08 -0.25 -9.53
CA LEU A 36 -5.84 -1.06 -8.34
C LEU A 36 -4.47 -0.73 -7.74
N SER A 37 -4.37 -0.91 -6.43
CA SER A 37 -3.11 -0.75 -5.68
C SER A 37 -2.97 -1.89 -4.69
N ASP A 38 -2.01 -2.78 -4.93
CA ASP A 38 -1.83 -4.01 -4.16
C ASP A 38 -0.37 -4.24 -3.80
N ILE A 39 -0.12 -4.91 -2.67
CA ILE A 39 1.21 -5.44 -2.35
C ILE A 39 1.37 -6.80 -3.00
N VAL A 40 2.32 -6.89 -3.93
CA VAL A 40 2.56 -8.09 -4.74
C VAL A 40 3.99 -8.57 -4.61
N THR A 41 4.21 -9.87 -4.83
CA THR A 41 5.55 -10.45 -4.98
C THR A 41 5.94 -10.41 -6.46
N VAL A 42 7.15 -9.93 -6.77
CA VAL A 42 7.71 -10.05 -8.12
C VAL A 42 8.25 -11.47 -8.31
N THR A 43 7.71 -12.23 -9.25
CA THR A 43 8.05 -13.66 -9.44
C THR A 43 9.01 -13.89 -10.60
N SER A 44 9.02 -13.00 -11.59
CA SER A 44 10.01 -13.00 -12.67
C SER A 44 10.11 -11.62 -13.30
N VAL A 45 11.26 -11.31 -13.89
CA VAL A 45 11.50 -10.15 -14.76
C VAL A 45 12.11 -10.63 -16.09
N GLY A 46 12.20 -9.75 -17.09
CA GLY A 46 12.70 -10.09 -18.43
C GLY A 46 11.70 -9.71 -19.52
N ASN A 47 11.39 -10.65 -20.42
CA ASN A 47 10.44 -10.40 -21.52
C ASN A 47 9.07 -9.92 -21.00
N ASP A 48 8.56 -10.59 -19.96
CA ASP A 48 7.42 -10.13 -19.19
C ASP A 48 7.80 -10.10 -17.71
N THR A 49 7.32 -9.08 -17.00
CA THR A 49 7.36 -9.06 -15.54
C THR A 49 6.11 -9.75 -15.01
N ARG A 50 6.30 -10.67 -14.06
CA ARG A 50 5.21 -11.41 -13.43
C ARG A 50 5.10 -11.09 -11.96
N PHE A 51 3.86 -10.97 -11.49
CA PHE A 51 3.55 -10.69 -10.11
C PHE A 51 2.54 -11.71 -9.57
N GLU A 52 2.59 -11.95 -8.27
CA GLU A 52 1.57 -12.74 -7.59
C GLU A 52 1.19 -12.17 -6.22
N PHE A 53 -0.06 -12.36 -5.84
CA PHE A 53 -0.57 -12.00 -4.52
C PHE A 53 -1.89 -12.70 -4.20
N GLN A 54 -2.26 -12.67 -2.93
CA GLN A 54 -3.60 -13.02 -2.44
C GLN A 54 -4.24 -11.73 -1.93
N ARG A 55 -5.56 -11.57 -2.11
CA ARG A 55 -6.25 -10.32 -1.74
C ARG A 55 -6.47 -10.20 -0.23
N TYR A 56 -6.93 -11.27 0.40
CA TYR A 56 -7.18 -11.38 1.84
C TYR A 56 -6.99 -12.81 2.30
N ASP A 57 -6.50 -13.01 3.53
CA ASP A 57 -6.34 -14.34 4.14
C ASP A 57 -5.74 -15.35 3.15
N ASP A 58 -6.34 -16.54 3.05
CA ASP A 58 -5.96 -17.59 2.11
C ASP A 58 -6.80 -17.57 0.82
N SER A 59 -7.25 -16.38 0.38
CA SER A 59 -7.94 -16.23 -0.92
C SER A 59 -7.09 -16.79 -2.08
N PRO A 60 -7.68 -17.23 -3.20
CA PRO A 60 -6.92 -17.77 -4.31
C PRO A 60 -5.79 -16.86 -4.79
N LEU A 61 -4.68 -17.46 -5.21
CA LEU A 61 -3.52 -16.74 -5.74
C LEU A 61 -3.88 -16.07 -7.07
N ILE A 62 -3.65 -14.76 -7.16
CA ILE A 62 -3.81 -13.95 -8.35
C ILE A 62 -2.44 -13.82 -9.02
N LYS A 63 -2.38 -14.06 -10.33
CA LYS A 63 -1.17 -13.96 -11.14
C LYS A 63 -1.34 -12.88 -12.19
N LEU A 64 -0.46 -11.88 -12.15
CA LEU A 64 -0.47 -10.75 -13.06
C LEU A 64 0.74 -10.80 -13.97
N THR A 65 0.56 -10.41 -15.23
CA THR A 65 1.64 -10.30 -16.22
C THR A 65 1.66 -8.90 -16.81
N ALA A 66 2.84 -8.29 -16.90
CA ALA A 66 3.02 -6.97 -17.50
C ALA A 66 4.16 -7.02 -18.52
N GLY A 67 3.88 -6.56 -19.74
CA GLY A 67 4.92 -6.27 -20.72
C GLY A 67 5.62 -4.94 -20.43
N ASN A 68 6.85 -4.79 -20.93
CA ASN A 68 7.60 -3.52 -20.91
C ASN A 68 7.85 -2.91 -19.52
N VAL A 69 7.92 -3.73 -18.48
CA VAL A 69 8.32 -3.31 -17.13
C VAL A 69 9.78 -3.70 -16.93
N ASP A 70 10.67 -2.72 -16.98
CA ASP A 70 12.11 -2.92 -16.76
C ASP A 70 12.42 -2.87 -15.25
N LEU A 71 12.72 -4.03 -14.68
CA LEU A 71 13.11 -4.20 -13.29
C LEU A 71 14.39 -5.03 -13.21
N PRO A 72 15.32 -4.70 -12.31
CA PRO A 72 16.53 -5.49 -12.15
C PRO A 72 16.20 -6.83 -11.48
N GLU A 73 16.88 -7.90 -11.90
CA GLU A 73 16.70 -9.28 -11.41
C GLU A 73 16.71 -9.40 -9.88
N LYS A 74 17.47 -8.55 -9.18
CA LYS A 74 17.54 -8.51 -7.72
C LYS A 74 16.21 -8.21 -7.01
N ILE A 75 15.18 -7.79 -7.75
CA ILE A 75 13.83 -7.53 -7.22
C ILE A 75 12.96 -8.77 -7.25
N VAL A 76 13.35 -9.83 -7.98
CA VAL A 76 12.64 -11.11 -7.92
C VAL A 76 12.61 -11.62 -6.48
N ASN A 77 11.45 -12.13 -6.07
CA ASN A 77 11.04 -12.51 -4.71
C ASN A 77 10.83 -11.35 -3.71
N ASN A 78 11.11 -10.09 -4.08
CA ASN A 78 10.76 -8.96 -3.24
C ASN A 78 9.28 -8.62 -3.37
N ARG A 79 8.75 -8.00 -2.30
CA ARG A 79 7.41 -7.41 -2.31
C ARG A 79 7.45 -5.94 -2.64
N VAL A 80 6.48 -5.50 -3.43
CA VAL A 80 6.35 -4.13 -3.94
C VAL A 80 4.91 -3.67 -3.82
N LEU A 81 4.70 -2.36 -3.69
CA LEU A 81 3.39 -1.75 -3.90
C LEU A 81 3.24 -1.48 -5.40
N LEU A 82 2.34 -2.22 -6.03
CA LEU A 82 2.04 -2.12 -7.46
C LEU A 82 0.74 -1.34 -7.66
N ARG A 83 0.76 -0.35 -8.55
CA ARG A 83 -0.41 0.37 -9.05
C ARG A 83 -0.62 0.02 -10.51
N TYR A 84 -1.81 -0.43 -10.88
CA TYR A 84 -2.07 -0.98 -12.20
C TYR A 84 -3.54 -0.90 -12.60
N TYR A 85 -3.80 -1.06 -13.90
CA TYR A 85 -5.13 -1.33 -14.45
C TYR A 85 -5.18 -2.78 -14.96
N PRO A 86 -6.21 -3.57 -14.60
CA PRO A 86 -6.42 -4.87 -15.21
C PRO A 86 -6.89 -4.70 -16.66
N GLU A 87 -6.24 -5.36 -17.63
CA GLU A 87 -6.66 -5.26 -19.03
C GLU A 87 -8.01 -5.92 -19.31
N SER A 88 -8.43 -6.85 -18.44
CA SER A 88 -9.77 -7.45 -18.48
C SER A 88 -10.88 -6.47 -18.07
N GLY A 89 -10.55 -5.34 -17.44
CA GLY A 89 -11.51 -4.45 -16.78
C GLY A 89 -12.05 -4.97 -15.44
N GLU A 90 -11.75 -6.22 -15.09
CA GLU A 90 -12.26 -6.88 -13.87
C GLU A 90 -11.23 -6.84 -12.74
N PRO A 91 -11.64 -6.55 -11.49
CA PRO A 91 -10.71 -6.47 -10.38
C PRO A 91 -10.32 -7.85 -9.86
N TYR A 92 -9.07 -7.99 -9.41
CA TYR A 92 -8.60 -9.18 -8.69
C TYR A 92 -8.76 -10.51 -9.44
N VAL A 93 -8.69 -10.47 -10.78
CA VAL A 93 -8.58 -11.64 -11.64
C VAL A 93 -7.14 -11.79 -12.16
N SER A 94 -6.71 -13.02 -12.42
CA SER A 94 -5.42 -13.25 -13.05
C SER A 94 -5.45 -12.80 -14.51
N GLY A 95 -4.37 -12.21 -15.01
CA GLY A 95 -4.31 -11.75 -16.40
C GLY A 95 -3.24 -10.69 -16.67
N ALA A 96 -3.34 -10.10 -17.85
CA ALA A 96 -2.49 -8.99 -18.27
C ALA A 96 -2.90 -7.70 -17.54
N ILE A 97 -1.91 -6.86 -17.24
CA ILE A 97 -2.09 -5.58 -16.58
C ILE A 97 -1.29 -4.48 -17.26
N LYS A 98 -1.80 -3.25 -17.16
CA LYS A 98 -1.05 -2.03 -17.46
C LYS A 98 -0.50 -1.45 -16.16
N VAL A 99 0.82 -1.48 -15.99
CA VAL A 99 1.48 -0.92 -14.80
C VAL A 99 1.50 0.61 -14.88
N VAL A 100 1.08 1.25 -13.80
CA VAL A 100 1.08 2.71 -13.61
C VAL A 100 2.25 3.14 -12.73
N GLY A 101 2.56 2.34 -11.72
CA GLY A 101 3.68 2.63 -10.83
C GLY A 101 4.04 1.46 -9.94
N LEU A 102 5.30 1.41 -9.56
CA LEU A 102 5.84 0.41 -8.66
C LEU A 102 6.67 1.11 -7.60
N THR A 103 6.46 0.75 -6.34
CA THR A 103 7.21 1.30 -5.21
C THR A 103 7.78 0.16 -4.39
N LEU A 104 9.10 0.20 -4.13
CA LEU A 104 9.72 -0.72 -3.20
C LEU A 104 9.20 -0.46 -1.80
N ILE A 105 8.92 -1.53 -1.06
CA ILE A 105 8.40 -1.45 0.31
C ILE A 105 9.33 -2.21 1.26
N ASN A 106 9.19 -1.96 2.56
CA ASN A 106 9.93 -2.72 3.56
C ASN A 106 9.45 -4.17 3.54
N ASN A 107 10.31 -5.11 3.18
CA ASN A 107 9.92 -6.51 3.13
C ASN A 107 11.09 -7.41 3.55
N ASP A 108 10.76 -8.44 4.33
CA ASP A 108 11.72 -9.42 4.85
C ASP A 108 10.94 -10.64 5.38
N THR A 109 11.64 -11.71 5.75
CA THR A 109 11.05 -12.79 6.56
C THR A 109 11.08 -12.41 8.04
N THR A 110 10.08 -12.84 8.81
CA THR A 110 10.11 -12.62 10.27
C THR A 110 11.33 -13.27 10.90
N ARG A 111 11.89 -12.63 11.93
CA ARG A 111 13.08 -13.12 12.65
C ARG A 111 12.67 -13.80 13.94
N ILE A 112 13.07 -15.05 14.12
CA ILE A 112 12.82 -15.79 15.36
C ILE A 112 13.98 -15.53 16.33
N ARG A 113 13.74 -14.75 17.39
CA ARG A 113 14.74 -14.38 18.41
C ARG A 113 14.06 -14.09 19.75
N PRO A 114 14.77 -14.13 20.88
CA PRO A 114 14.22 -13.66 22.16
C PRO A 114 13.91 -12.17 22.05
N ILE A 115 12.66 -11.79 22.35
CA ILE A 115 12.23 -10.40 22.22
C ILE A 115 12.96 -9.47 23.20
N GLU A 116 13.45 -9.98 24.35
CA GLU A 116 14.19 -9.19 25.33
C GLU A 116 15.47 -8.54 24.79
N LYS A 117 15.97 -9.00 23.64
CA LYS A 117 17.15 -8.42 22.97
C LYS A 117 16.83 -7.16 22.16
N TYR A 118 15.55 -6.80 22.03
CA TYR A 118 15.08 -5.69 21.23
C TYR A 118 14.33 -4.68 22.10
N ASN A 119 14.60 -3.39 21.90
CA ASN A 119 13.74 -2.33 22.39
C ASN A 119 12.61 -2.09 21.37
N TRP A 120 11.66 -3.02 21.28
CA TRP A 120 10.61 -2.97 20.26
C TRP A 120 9.66 -1.78 20.42
N THR A 121 9.60 -1.18 21.61
CA THR A 121 8.86 0.05 21.91
C THR A 121 9.70 1.33 21.74
N ALA A 122 10.93 1.25 21.23
CA ALA A 122 11.84 2.41 21.14
C ALA A 122 11.27 3.58 20.35
N THR A 123 10.68 3.30 19.18
CA THR A 123 10.10 4.33 18.32
C THR A 123 8.70 3.89 17.88
N PRO A 124 7.64 4.67 18.16
CA PRO A 124 6.31 4.31 17.74
C PRO A 124 6.14 4.41 16.21
N VAL A 125 5.05 3.82 15.72
CA VAL A 125 4.56 4.02 14.34
C VAL A 125 3.15 4.61 14.40
N PHE A 126 2.77 5.36 13.38
CA PHE A 126 1.38 5.75 13.18
C PHE A 126 0.74 4.70 12.26
N LEU A 127 0.05 3.71 12.82
CA LEU A 127 -0.49 2.61 12.03
C LEU A 127 -1.79 3.02 11.33
N ASN A 128 -1.86 2.91 10.00
CA ASN A 128 -3.08 3.13 9.25
C ASN A 128 -3.88 1.84 9.07
N SER A 129 -3.20 0.75 8.72
CA SER A 129 -3.82 -0.57 8.60
C SER A 129 -2.81 -1.70 8.73
N ILE A 130 -3.28 -2.86 9.21
CA ILE A 130 -2.53 -4.12 9.29
C ILE A 130 -3.44 -5.27 8.87
N TRP A 131 -2.97 -6.13 7.97
CA TRP A 131 -3.78 -7.22 7.41
C TRP A 131 -2.93 -8.38 6.92
N ARG A 132 -3.51 -9.59 6.87
CA ARG A 132 -2.84 -10.80 6.35
C ARG A 132 -3.26 -11.11 4.92
N THR A 133 -2.29 -11.52 4.11
CA THR A 133 -2.52 -12.15 2.80
C THR A 133 -1.57 -13.33 2.63
N GLY A 134 -2.12 -14.54 2.49
CA GLY A 134 -1.34 -15.77 2.57
C GLY A 134 -0.46 -15.79 3.81
N ASN A 135 0.81 -16.16 3.64
CA ASN A 135 1.76 -16.17 4.75
C ASN A 135 2.33 -14.78 5.10
N TYR A 136 1.85 -13.71 4.47
CA TYR A 136 2.39 -12.37 4.67
C TYR A 136 1.55 -11.53 5.63
N LEU A 137 2.23 -10.78 6.51
CA LEU A 137 1.63 -9.69 7.26
C LEU A 137 2.00 -8.37 6.61
N ASN A 138 0.98 -7.63 6.21
CA ASN A 138 1.10 -6.36 5.52
C ASN A 138 0.73 -5.21 6.46
N LEU A 139 1.44 -4.10 6.33
CA LEU A 139 1.24 -2.90 7.10
C LEU A 139 1.25 -1.68 6.18
N ARG A 140 0.34 -0.74 6.45
CA ARG A 140 0.36 0.62 5.94
C ARG A 140 0.46 1.54 7.15
N MET A 141 1.46 2.40 7.15
CA MET A 141 1.74 3.23 8.32
C MET A 141 2.48 4.50 7.93
N LYS A 142 2.58 5.43 8.88
CA LYS A 142 3.60 6.47 8.83
C LYS A 142 4.68 6.20 9.86
N VAL A 143 5.92 6.40 9.44
CA VAL A 143 7.10 6.34 10.30
C VAL A 143 7.87 7.63 10.15
N GLU A 144 8.56 8.01 11.21
CA GLU A 144 9.41 9.20 11.18
C GLU A 144 10.62 9.00 10.27
N TYR A 145 10.98 10.01 9.48
CA TYR A 145 12.17 9.95 8.64
C TYR A 145 13.45 9.83 9.51
N SER A 146 14.44 9.09 9.02
CA SER A 146 15.76 8.94 9.64
C SER A 146 16.80 8.92 8.54
N GLU A 147 17.89 9.66 8.72
CA GLU A 147 18.95 9.74 7.71
C GLU A 147 19.80 8.48 7.67
N LYS A 148 20.05 7.87 8.84
CA LYS A 148 20.75 6.58 8.92
C LYS A 148 19.76 5.42 8.98
N PRO A 149 20.20 4.21 8.59
CA PRO A 149 19.41 2.99 8.76
C PRO A 149 18.93 2.82 10.20
N ARG A 150 17.76 2.20 10.32
CA ARG A 150 17.05 1.94 11.58
C ARG A 150 16.85 0.44 11.73
N GLN A 151 16.51 -0.01 12.94
CA GLN A 151 15.93 -1.35 13.06
C GLN A 151 14.45 -1.27 12.70
N PHE A 152 14.08 -2.02 11.67
CA PHE A 152 12.69 -2.16 11.25
C PHE A 152 12.44 -3.60 10.82
N GLY A 153 11.47 -4.26 11.44
CA GLY A 153 11.15 -5.64 11.10
C GLY A 153 10.17 -6.30 12.06
N LEU A 154 9.72 -7.51 11.72
CA LEU A 154 8.95 -8.36 12.62
C LEU A 154 9.83 -9.39 13.31
N VAL A 155 9.74 -9.45 14.63
CA VAL A 155 10.42 -10.44 15.47
C VAL A 155 9.38 -11.35 16.10
N VAL A 156 9.53 -12.65 15.94
CA VAL A 156 8.74 -13.67 16.65
C VAL A 156 9.51 -14.02 17.91
N ASP A 157 8.88 -13.90 19.09
CA ASP A 157 9.51 -14.30 20.33
C ASP A 157 9.73 -15.81 20.35
N SER A 158 11.01 -16.20 20.31
CA SER A 158 11.44 -17.59 20.29
C SER A 158 10.90 -18.43 21.44
N LEU A 159 10.58 -17.82 22.59
CA LEU A 159 10.06 -18.52 23.77
C LEU A 159 8.59 -18.94 23.60
N THR A 160 7.89 -18.38 22.61
CA THR A 160 6.44 -18.59 22.39
C THR A 160 6.12 -19.51 21.20
N LEU A 161 7.12 -20.04 20.48
CA LEU A 161 6.90 -20.83 19.26
C LEU A 161 6.08 -22.12 19.46
N LYS A 162 6.11 -22.68 20.67
CA LYS A 162 5.33 -23.88 21.02
C LYS A 162 3.89 -23.54 21.41
N ASN A 163 3.59 -22.27 21.64
CA ASN A 163 2.25 -21.84 22.01
C ASN A 163 1.34 -21.89 20.78
N PRO A 164 0.02 -22.14 20.96
CA PRO A 164 -0.96 -22.03 19.89
C PRO A 164 -1.04 -20.62 19.26
N GLN A 165 -0.55 -19.63 20.00
CA GLN A 165 -0.51 -18.23 19.61
C GLN A 165 0.88 -17.65 19.90
N PRO A 166 1.87 -17.85 18.99
CA PRO A 166 3.16 -17.20 19.11
C PRO A 166 3.03 -15.67 19.11
N GLU A 167 3.89 -15.01 19.88
CA GLU A 167 3.94 -13.55 19.97
C GLU A 167 4.93 -12.99 18.95
N VAL A 168 4.49 -11.96 18.25
CA VAL A 168 5.18 -11.30 17.14
C VAL A 168 5.21 -9.82 17.41
N TYR A 169 6.34 -9.16 17.20
CA TYR A 169 6.56 -7.77 17.57
C TYR A 169 7.05 -6.99 16.36
N LEU A 170 6.40 -5.86 16.06
CA LEU A 170 6.97 -4.86 15.17
C LEU A 170 8.08 -4.10 15.93
N VAL A 171 9.32 -4.37 15.54
CA VAL A 171 10.47 -3.63 16.03
C VAL A 171 10.67 -2.41 15.14
N HIS A 172 10.58 -1.22 15.72
CA HIS A 172 10.96 0.04 15.10
C HIS A 172 11.84 0.84 16.08
N ASP A 173 13.11 1.01 15.72
CA ASP A 173 14.07 1.76 16.52
C ASP A 173 14.99 2.59 15.62
N LYS A 174 14.85 3.91 15.71
CA LYS A 174 15.72 4.90 15.03
C LYS A 174 17.13 4.99 15.63
N GLN A 175 17.42 4.26 16.71
CA GLN A 175 18.69 4.20 17.42
C GLN A 175 19.17 5.57 17.90
N GLY A 176 18.27 6.32 18.54
CA GLY A 176 18.56 7.63 19.10
C GLY A 176 18.72 8.76 18.07
N GLN A 177 18.33 8.54 16.80
CA GLN A 177 18.32 9.63 15.83
C GLN A 177 17.27 10.70 16.16
N PRO A 178 17.53 11.97 15.79
CA PRO A 178 16.65 13.10 16.10
C PRO A 178 15.23 12.93 15.57
N GLU A 179 14.32 13.74 16.11
CA GLU A 179 12.97 13.87 15.59
C GLU A 179 12.95 14.46 14.16
N ASN A 180 11.95 14.10 13.37
CA ASN A 180 11.80 14.42 11.96
C ASN A 180 10.33 14.31 11.49
N TYR A 181 10.07 14.57 10.20
CA TYR A 181 8.72 14.47 9.65
C TYR A 181 8.27 13.02 9.45
N MET A 182 6.95 12.80 9.49
CA MET A 182 6.33 11.49 9.26
C MET A 182 6.20 11.20 7.76
N MET A 183 6.67 10.03 7.33
CA MET A 183 6.55 9.52 5.96
C MET A 183 5.61 8.32 5.90
N GLU A 184 4.73 8.31 4.91
CA GLU A 184 3.94 7.12 4.57
C GLU A 184 4.87 6.01 4.07
N THR A 185 4.69 4.80 4.60
CA THR A 185 5.41 3.61 4.18
C THR A 185 4.51 2.38 4.23
N TYR A 186 4.90 1.39 3.45
CA TYR A 186 4.29 0.07 3.46
C TYR A 186 5.35 -0.93 3.90
N ALA A 187 4.89 -1.98 4.56
CA ALA A 187 5.72 -3.13 4.88
C ALA A 187 4.97 -4.43 4.64
N SER A 188 5.71 -5.47 4.29
CA SER A 188 5.16 -6.81 4.17
C SER A 188 6.17 -7.86 4.56
N PHE A 189 5.83 -8.68 5.55
CA PHE A 189 6.76 -9.66 6.11
C PHE A 189 6.28 -11.08 5.87
N ASP A 190 7.15 -11.94 5.37
CA ASP A 190 6.88 -13.37 5.25
C ASP A 190 6.93 -14.03 6.63
N MET A 191 5.81 -14.60 7.05
CA MET A 191 5.67 -15.30 8.33
C MET A 191 5.66 -16.81 8.17
N THR A 192 5.97 -17.37 6.98
CA THR A 192 5.91 -18.81 6.70
C THR A 192 6.62 -19.64 7.77
N ASN A 193 7.77 -19.16 8.26
CA ASN A 193 8.60 -19.82 9.29
C ASN A 193 7.95 -19.96 10.68
N VAL A 194 6.87 -19.23 10.97
CA VAL A 194 6.06 -19.37 12.20
C VAL A 194 4.63 -19.78 11.89
N TRP A 195 4.02 -19.18 10.87
CA TRP A 195 2.64 -19.42 10.46
C TRP A 195 2.44 -20.85 9.99
N SER A 196 3.43 -21.50 9.38
CA SER A 196 3.29 -22.88 8.90
C SER A 196 3.52 -23.94 9.98
N LEU A 197 3.88 -23.54 11.21
CA LEU A 197 4.08 -24.50 12.30
C LEU A 197 2.75 -25.21 12.62
N PRO A 198 2.75 -26.54 12.82
CA PRO A 198 1.55 -27.29 13.19
C PRO A 198 0.92 -26.82 14.50
N THR A 199 1.75 -26.32 15.42
CA THR A 199 1.30 -25.75 16.70
C THR A 199 0.63 -24.40 16.54
N CYS A 200 0.97 -23.62 15.51
CA CYS A 200 0.49 -22.26 15.33
C CYS A 200 -0.96 -22.26 14.83
N GLN A 201 -1.88 -21.75 15.63
CA GLN A 201 -3.30 -21.57 15.29
C GLN A 201 -3.63 -20.10 15.02
N SER A 202 -2.87 -19.19 15.63
CA SER A 202 -2.96 -17.75 15.44
C SER A 202 -1.62 -17.10 15.74
N ILE A 203 -1.47 -15.81 15.45
CA ILE A 203 -0.36 -14.99 15.92
C ILE A 203 -0.91 -13.78 16.68
N LYS A 204 -0.19 -13.38 17.73
CA LYS A 204 -0.45 -12.13 18.45
C LYS A 204 0.61 -11.11 18.03
N VAL A 205 0.22 -10.07 17.31
CA VAL A 205 1.11 -9.04 16.79
C VAL A 205 1.06 -7.80 17.68
N HIS A 206 2.20 -7.45 18.27
CA HIS A 206 2.41 -6.28 19.09
C HIS A 206 2.97 -5.13 18.24
N VAL A 207 2.34 -3.97 18.33
CA VAL A 207 2.73 -2.75 17.61
C VAL A 207 2.72 -1.59 18.59
N ASN A 208 3.83 -0.84 18.66
CA ASN A 208 3.87 0.42 19.40
C ASN A 208 3.17 1.51 18.56
N ASP A 209 1.84 1.59 18.65
CA ASP A 209 1.00 2.40 17.77
C ASP A 209 0.49 3.68 18.46
N ILE A 210 0.76 4.83 17.85
CA ILE A 210 0.28 6.14 18.33
C ILE A 210 -1.04 6.58 17.67
N ASN A 211 -1.56 5.84 16.69
CA ASN A 211 -2.79 6.19 15.99
C ASN A 211 -4.04 5.50 16.55
N LEU A 212 -4.13 4.17 16.46
CA LEU A 212 -5.38 3.45 16.74
C LEU A 212 -5.61 3.20 18.24
N LYS A 213 -4.66 3.58 19.10
CA LYS A 213 -4.64 3.31 20.55
C LYS A 213 -4.87 1.82 20.85
N LYS A 214 -4.30 0.96 20.01
CA LYS A 214 -4.38 -0.49 20.10
C LYS A 214 -3.00 -1.08 19.82
N ASP A 215 -2.48 -1.78 20.82
CA ASP A 215 -1.12 -2.30 20.76
C ASP A 215 -1.04 -3.76 20.30
N VAL A 216 -2.18 -4.47 20.21
CA VAL A 216 -2.22 -5.91 19.95
C VAL A 216 -3.25 -6.27 18.88
N TYR A 217 -2.81 -6.98 17.83
CA TYR A 217 -3.62 -7.48 16.72
C TYR A 217 -3.52 -9.00 16.65
N ILE A 218 -4.64 -9.69 16.48
CA ILE A 218 -4.67 -11.16 16.44
C ILE A 218 -5.12 -11.61 15.05
N PHE A 219 -4.33 -12.50 14.44
CA PHE A 219 -4.65 -13.15 13.17
C PHE A 219 -4.75 -14.65 13.38
N THR A 220 -5.92 -15.22 13.10
CA THR A 220 -6.22 -16.65 13.32
C THR A 220 -6.28 -17.39 12.00
N LYS A 221 -5.75 -18.60 11.95
CA LYS A 221 -5.96 -19.50 10.81
C LYS A 221 -7.43 -19.86 10.70
N LYS A 222 -7.94 -19.96 9.48
CA LYS A 222 -9.24 -20.60 9.25
C LYS A 222 -9.06 -22.09 9.56
N GLN A 223 -9.92 -22.63 10.43
CA GLN A 223 -9.99 -24.07 10.72
C GLN A 223 -10.63 -24.80 9.54
#